data_AF-A0A940W845-F1
#
_entry.id   AF-A0A940W845-F1
#
_cell.length_a   1.000
_cell.length_b   1.000
_cell.length_c   1.000
_cell.angle_alpha   90.00
_cell.angle_beta   90.00
_cell.angle_gamma   90.00
#
_symmetry.space_group_name_H-M   'P 1'
#
loop_
_entity.id
_entity.type
_entity.pdbx_description
1 polymer ?
#
loop_
_entity_poly.entity_id
_entity_poly.type
_entity_poly.pdbx_seq_one_letter_code
_entity_poly.pdbx_strand_id
1 'polypeptide(L)'
;GPSGAFNWAPWEGIDWGYSAQRKGGTRFIGRHAVVQEEWDCVPCGKDGCEGTKRSRCMEEISLDQVIRAVDRILAGAAGPAVGGAA
;
A
#
# COMPACT_ATOMS: atom_id res chain seq x y z
N GLY A 1 0.99 1.29 8.61
CA GLY A 1 1.71 1.07 9.88
C GLY A 1 2.37 -0.30 9.88
N PRO A 2 3.12 -0.68 10.92
CA PRO A 2 3.70 -2.03 11.07
C PRO A 2 2.63 -3.14 11.23
N SER A 3 1.37 -2.75 11.39
CA SER A 3 0.20 -3.60 11.33
C SER A 3 -0.14 -4.03 9.90
N GLY A 4 -0.61 -5.28 9.76
CA GLY A 4 -1.05 -5.86 8.48
C GLY A 4 -2.06 -5.01 7.76
N ALA A 5 -1.86 -4.84 6.45
CA ALA A 5 -2.74 -4.01 5.64
C ALA A 5 -4.16 -4.54 5.53
N PHE A 6 -4.32 -5.85 5.62
CA PHE A 6 -5.61 -6.53 5.78
C PHE A 6 -6.38 -6.16 7.07
N ASN A 7 -5.78 -5.46 8.04
CA ASN A 7 -6.50 -5.01 9.24
C ASN A 7 -7.24 -3.67 9.01
N TRP A 8 -6.82 -2.94 8.00
CA TRP A 8 -7.33 -1.61 7.69
C TRP A 8 -7.71 -1.50 6.22
N ALA A 9 -7.72 -2.59 5.48
CA ALA A 9 -8.25 -2.82 4.14
C ALA A 9 -8.79 -4.27 4.10
N PRO A 10 -9.72 -4.65 3.22
CA PRO A 10 -10.24 -3.90 2.10
C PRO A 10 -11.12 -2.71 2.44
N TRP A 11 -11.02 -1.67 1.62
CA TRP A 11 -12.08 -0.68 1.47
C TRP A 11 -13.01 -1.15 0.35
N GLU A 12 -14.29 -0.76 0.42
CA GLU A 12 -15.27 -0.98 -0.67
C GLU A 12 -15.57 -2.45 -1.00
N GLY A 13 -15.25 -3.40 -0.12
CA GLY A 13 -15.54 -4.83 -0.30
C GLY A 13 -14.73 -5.51 -1.41
N ILE A 14 -13.64 -4.88 -1.87
CA ILE A 14 -12.79 -5.38 -2.95
C ILE A 14 -11.81 -6.43 -2.39
N ASP A 15 -11.46 -7.49 -3.14
CA ASP A 15 -10.35 -8.37 -2.71
C ASP A 15 -9.00 -7.69 -2.94
N TRP A 16 -8.21 -7.52 -1.87
CA TRP A 16 -6.88 -6.93 -1.95
C TRP A 16 -5.75 -7.90 -2.29
N GLY A 17 -6.08 -9.19 -2.46
CA GLY A 17 -5.14 -10.24 -2.82
C GLY A 17 -4.09 -10.48 -1.73
N TYR A 18 -4.42 -10.18 -0.47
CA TYR A 18 -3.58 -10.58 0.66
C TYR A 18 -3.70 -12.08 0.85
N SER A 19 -2.56 -12.76 0.95
CA SER A 19 -2.52 -14.20 1.22
C SER A 19 -1.37 -14.51 2.17
N ALA A 20 -1.35 -15.74 2.70
CA ALA A 20 -0.23 -16.21 3.50
C ALA A 20 1.11 -16.15 2.74
N GLN A 21 1.07 -16.27 1.41
CA GLN A 21 2.24 -16.23 0.52
C GLN A 21 2.63 -14.81 0.11
N ARG A 22 1.72 -13.83 0.28
CA ARG A 22 1.96 -12.44 -0.15
C ARG A 22 1.35 -11.48 0.88
N LYS A 23 2.06 -11.30 1.99
CA LYS A 23 1.62 -10.51 3.14
C LYS A 23 1.99 -9.02 3.05
N GLY A 24 3.09 -8.69 2.36
CA GLY A 24 3.60 -7.34 2.17
C GLY A 24 3.61 -6.91 0.69
N GLY A 25 4.43 -5.89 0.42
CA GLY A 25 4.60 -5.28 -0.90
C GLY A 25 3.60 -4.19 -1.24
N THR A 26 4.00 -3.32 -2.18
CA THR A 26 3.17 -2.22 -2.63
C THR A 26 2.02 -2.71 -3.50
N ARG A 27 0.80 -2.22 -3.24
CA ARG A 27 -0.44 -2.62 -3.91
C ARG A 27 -1.23 -1.42 -4.39
N PHE A 28 -1.92 -1.61 -5.51
CA PHE A 28 -2.79 -0.62 -6.13
C PHE A 28 -4.12 -1.26 -6.47
N ILE A 29 -5.22 -0.73 -5.94
CA ILE A 29 -6.57 -1.24 -6.19
C ILE A 29 -7.52 -0.07 -6.36
N GLY A 30 -8.09 0.04 -7.56
CA GLY A 30 -8.91 1.18 -7.92
C GLY A 30 -8.15 2.49 -7.70
N ARG A 31 -8.67 3.33 -6.79
CA ARG A 31 -8.09 4.63 -6.43
C ARG A 31 -7.18 4.57 -5.18
N HIS A 32 -7.04 3.39 -4.58
CA HIS A 32 -6.32 3.22 -3.33
C HIS A 32 -4.96 2.56 -3.57
N ALA A 33 -3.96 2.95 -2.79
CA ALA A 33 -2.66 2.30 -2.77
C ALA A 33 -2.17 2.07 -1.35
N VAL A 34 -1.44 0.97 -1.18
CA VAL A 34 -0.74 0.62 0.05
C VAL A 34 0.72 0.47 -0.29
N VAL A 35 1.57 1.31 0.29
CA VAL A 35 3.03 1.23 0.13
C VAL A 35 3.61 0.51 1.33
N GLN A 36 4.23 -0.63 1.08
CA GLN A 36 4.90 -1.46 2.07
C GLN A 36 6.09 -2.17 1.41
N GLU A 37 7.10 -2.44 2.23
CA GLU A 37 8.19 -3.33 1.85
C GLU A 37 7.72 -4.79 1.72
N GLU A 38 8.50 -5.60 1.00
CA GLU A 38 8.28 -7.04 0.81
C GLU A 38 9.06 -7.90 1.81
N TRP A 39 9.59 -7.28 2.87
CA TRP A 39 10.46 -7.96 3.83
C TRP A 39 9.70 -8.98 4.68
N ASP A 40 10.43 -9.97 5.19
CA ASP A 40 9.89 -11.02 6.06
C ASP A 40 9.25 -10.48 7.35
N CYS A 41 9.72 -9.32 7.81
CA CYS A 41 9.13 -8.68 8.97
C CYS A 41 7.78 -8.03 8.67
N VAL A 42 7.29 -7.96 7.42
CA VAL A 42 6.04 -7.27 7.06
C VAL A 42 4.88 -8.26 6.91
N PRO A 43 3.75 -8.06 7.63
CA PRO A 43 3.58 -7.09 8.71
C PRO A 43 4.26 -7.52 10.01
N CYS A 44 4.82 -6.56 10.74
CA CYS A 44 5.55 -6.87 11.97
C CYS A 44 4.61 -7.39 13.03
N GLY A 45 3.40 -6.84 13.11
CA GLY A 45 2.38 -7.22 14.10
C GLY A 45 2.85 -7.08 15.55
N LYS A 46 3.94 -6.33 15.76
CA LYS A 46 4.66 -6.14 17.02
C LYS A 46 4.88 -4.64 17.25
N ASP A 47 5.51 -4.31 18.35
CA ASP A 47 5.94 -2.97 18.75
C ASP A 47 7.10 -2.40 17.91
N GLY A 48 7.69 -3.19 17.01
CA GLY A 48 8.71 -2.80 16.03
C GLY A 48 9.23 -4.02 15.26
N CYS A 49 10.07 -3.81 14.24
CA CYS A 49 10.82 -4.87 13.58
C CYS A 49 11.63 -5.62 14.63
N GLU A 50 11.49 -6.95 14.70
CA GLU A 50 12.21 -7.81 15.66
C GLU A 50 12.02 -7.43 17.14
N GLY A 51 10.96 -6.67 17.49
CA GLY A 51 10.72 -6.23 18.87
C GLY A 51 11.56 -5.02 19.31
N THR A 52 12.22 -4.34 18.37
CA THR A 52 13.19 -3.26 18.67
C THR A 52 12.57 -1.92 19.04
N LYS A 53 11.22 -1.81 19.04
CA LYS A 53 10.48 -0.54 19.10
C LYS A 53 10.71 0.40 17.89
N ARG A 54 11.47 -0.01 16.88
CA ARG A 54 11.68 0.71 15.62
C ARG A 54 11.07 -0.04 14.45
N SER A 55 10.47 0.68 13.52
CA SER A 55 9.79 0.07 12.37
C SER A 55 10.60 0.33 11.11
N ARG A 56 11.77 -0.32 10.99
CA ARG A 56 12.66 -0.18 9.81
C ARG A 56 11.92 -0.37 8.48
N CYS A 57 11.04 -1.37 8.40
CA CYS A 57 10.23 -1.63 7.21
C CYS A 57 9.27 -0.51 6.82
N MET A 58 9.10 0.50 7.68
CA MET A 58 8.35 1.73 7.40
C MET A 58 9.31 2.91 7.24
N GLU A 59 10.33 3.00 8.08
CA GLU A 59 11.33 4.07 8.06
C GLU A 59 12.18 4.06 6.78
N GLU A 60 12.41 2.88 6.18
CA GLU A 60 13.22 2.71 4.97
C GLU A 60 12.41 2.78 3.67
N ILE A 61 11.09 2.98 3.75
CA ILE A 61 10.29 3.30 2.56
C ILE A 61 10.77 4.64 2.02
N SER A 62 11.36 4.61 0.83
CA SER A 62 11.88 5.81 0.19
C SER A 62 10.77 6.75 -0.27
N LEU A 63 11.08 8.05 -0.29
CA LEU A 63 10.19 9.06 -0.85
C LEU A 63 9.83 8.74 -2.31
N ASP A 64 10.79 8.23 -3.09
CA ASP A 64 10.57 7.86 -4.49
C ASP A 64 9.55 6.73 -4.66
N GLN A 65 9.55 5.73 -3.76
CA GLN A 65 8.51 4.68 -3.77
C GLN A 65 7.12 5.27 -3.55
N VAL A 66 7.01 6.24 -2.62
CA VAL A 66 5.74 6.92 -2.32
C VAL A 66 5.30 7.82 -3.47
N ILE A 67 6.20 8.63 -4.03
CA ILE A 67 5.90 9.52 -5.17
C ILE A 67 5.40 8.70 -6.36
N ARG A 68 6.08 7.61 -6.72
CA ARG A 68 5.63 6.72 -7.81
C ARG A 68 4.23 6.15 -7.57
N ALA A 69 3.90 5.83 -6.31
CA ALA A 69 2.57 5.34 -5.97
C ALA A 69 1.51 6.43 -6.11
N VAL A 70 1.81 7.65 -5.65
CA VAL A 70 0.93 8.81 -5.80
C VAL A 70 0.72 9.16 -7.27
N ASP A 71 1.79 9.26 -8.05
CA ASP A 71 1.73 9.57 -9.49
C ASP A 71 0.87 8.55 -10.23
N ARG A 72 1.00 7.26 -9.89
CA ARG A 72 0.17 6.20 -10.48
C ARG A 72 -1.32 6.39 -10.13
N ILE A 73 -1.65 6.71 -8.88
CA ILE A 73 -3.04 6.96 -8.48
C ILE A 73 -3.60 8.17 -9.22
N LEU A 74 -2.83 9.27 -9.32
CA LEU A 74 -3.26 10.49 -9.98
C LEU A 74 -3.40 10.30 -11.50
N ALA A 75 -2.49 9.57 -12.13
CA ALA A 75 -2.56 9.24 -13.55
C ALA A 75 -3.76 8.31 -13.86
N GLY A 76 -4.09 7.38 -12.95
CA GLY A 76 -5.27 6.52 -13.07
C GLY A 76 -6.60 7.24 -12.76
N ALA A 77 -6.56 8.33 -11.99
CA ALA A 77 -7.72 9.19 -11.75
C ALA A 77 -8.04 10.09 -12.96
N ALA A 78 -7.08 10.31 -13.85
CA ALA A 78 -7.27 10.95 -15.15
C ALA A 78 -7.85 9.95 -16.19
N GLY A 79 -9.01 9.36 -15.88
CA GLY A 79 -9.91 8.78 -16.90
C GLY A 79 -10.58 9.89 -17.72
N PRO A 80 -11.14 9.60 -18.92
CA PRO A 80 -11.30 10.59 -19.98
C PRO A 80 -12.11 11.80 -19.51
N ALA A 81 -11.64 13.00 -19.90
CA ALA A 81 -12.47 14.20 -19.83
C ALA A 81 -13.81 13.87 -20.46
N VAL A 82 -14.88 13.99 -19.68
CA VAL A 82 -16.26 13.85 -20.15
C VAL A 82 -16.40 14.75 -21.37
N GLY A 83 -16.49 14.14 -22.55
CA GLY A 83 -16.75 14.85 -23.79
C GLY A 83 -18.08 15.58 -23.63
N GLY A 84 -18.03 16.91 -23.70
CA GLY A 84 -19.23 17.72 -23.84
C GLY A 84 -19.92 17.33 -25.13
N ALA A 85 -21.16 16.86 -25.02
CA ALA A 85 -22.05 16.70 -26.16
C ALA A 85 -22.32 18.09 -26.76
N ALA A 86 -22.09 18.21 -28.07
CA ALA A 86 -22.64 19.24 -28.93
C ALA A 86 -23.58 18.56 -29.94
#